data_AF-A0A813LNJ8-F1
#
_entry.id   AF-A0A813LNJ8-F1
#
_cell.length_a   1.000
_cell.length_b   1.000
_cell.length_c   1.000
_cell.angle_alpha   90.00
_cell.angle_beta   90.00
_cell.angle_gamma   90.00
#
_symmetry.space_group_name_H-M   'P 1'
#
loop_
_entity.id
_entity.type
_entity.pdbx_description
1 polymer ?
#
loop_
_entity_poly.entity_id
_entity_poly.type
_entity_poly.pdbx_seq_one_letter_code
_entity_poly.pdbx_strand_id
1 'polypeptide(L)'
;WSVDGRKLDQQDTKILSPTFSLVFPSQGPQPFRLMVTAKETSGRGGASFRKAAGRGLLAVKCESTLLEGTRSVSFRVSVGSGVNALGTRGPMCHNFAEKSCCSLQKVDDDWNLKAAVDQSKRFEVCLEVVDHAMAAL
;
A
#
# COMPACT_ATOMS: atom_id res chain seq x y z
N TRP A 1 -4.06 4.49 -8.03
CA TRP A 1 -5.15 3.54 -7.72
C TRP A 1 -6.23 4.34 -7.03
N SER A 2 -7.40 4.41 -7.66
CA SER A 2 -8.51 5.20 -7.16
C SER A 2 -9.36 4.40 -6.18
N VAL A 3 -9.52 4.89 -4.96
CA VAL A 3 -10.25 4.22 -3.87
C VAL A 3 -11.55 4.96 -3.56
N ASP A 4 -12.64 4.23 -3.36
CA ASP A 4 -13.91 4.80 -2.88
C ASP A 4 -13.79 5.21 -1.41
N GLY A 5 -13.88 6.51 -1.13
CA GLY A 5 -13.72 7.08 0.20
C GLY A 5 -14.80 6.62 1.19
N ARG A 6 -15.98 6.19 0.71
CA ARG A 6 -17.06 5.69 1.58
C ARG A 6 -16.68 4.41 2.32
N LYS A 7 -15.71 3.64 1.82
CA LYS A 7 -15.16 2.46 2.50
C LYS A 7 -14.47 2.82 3.82
N LEU A 8 -14.00 4.06 3.97
CA LEU A 8 -13.37 4.54 5.20
C LEU A 8 -14.38 4.76 6.35
N ASP A 9 -15.68 4.69 6.07
CA ASP A 9 -16.77 4.78 7.05
C ASP A 9 -17.42 3.43 7.34
N GLN A 10 -16.94 2.35 6.70
CA GLN A 10 -17.51 1.01 6.81
C GLN A 10 -16.82 0.16 7.88
N GLN A 11 -17.40 -1.01 8.17
CA GLN A 11 -16.85 -1.96 9.14
C GLN A 11 -15.71 -2.80 8.56
N ASP A 12 -15.39 -2.63 7.28
CA ASP A 12 -14.25 -3.29 6.65
C ASP A 12 -12.94 -2.97 7.37
N THR A 13 -12.07 -3.96 7.41
CA THR A 13 -10.73 -3.83 8.02
C THR A 13 -9.65 -3.64 6.95
N LYS A 14 -9.95 -3.99 5.70
CA LYS A 14 -9.01 -3.96 4.57
C LYS A 14 -9.68 -3.54 3.27
N ILE A 15 -8.93 -2.85 2.41
CA ILE A 15 -9.30 -2.54 1.03
C ILE A 15 -8.13 -2.95 0.14
N LEU A 16 -8.41 -3.74 -0.90
CA LEU A 16 -7.40 -4.21 -1.84
C LEU A 16 -7.53 -3.51 -3.19
N SER A 17 -6.40 -3.22 -3.83
CA SER A 17 -6.37 -2.77 -5.22
C SER A 17 -6.69 -3.93 -6.18
N PRO A 18 -6.98 -3.61 -7.45
CA PRO A 18 -6.76 -4.56 -8.54
C PRO A 18 -5.33 -5.10 -8.50
N THR A 19 -5.14 -6.32 -8.99
CA THR A 19 -3.81 -6.92 -9.12
C THR A 19 -3.02 -6.17 -10.20
N PHE A 20 -1.74 -5.93 -9.95
CA PHE A 20 -0.76 -5.46 -10.93
C PHE A 20 0.45 -6.41 -10.91
N SER A 21 1.38 -6.27 -11.85
CA SER A 21 2.54 -7.16 -11.94
C SER A 21 3.86 -6.41 -11.90
N LEU A 22 4.84 -6.99 -11.20
CA LEU A 22 6.25 -6.61 -11.31
C LEU A 22 6.98 -7.76 -11.99
N VAL A 23 7.86 -7.44 -12.93
CA VAL A 23 8.62 -8.44 -13.69
C VAL A 23 9.96 -8.68 -13.02
N PHE A 24 10.27 -9.93 -12.69
CA PHE A 24 11.56 -10.34 -12.14
C PHE A 24 12.34 -11.15 -13.17
N PRO A 25 13.67 -10.93 -13.34
CA PRO A 25 14.44 -11.59 -14.39
C PRO A 25 14.35 -13.12 -14.43
N SER A 26 14.30 -13.79 -13.26
CA SER A 26 14.28 -15.25 -13.14
C SER A 26 12.89 -15.88 -13.09
N GLN A 27 11.82 -15.08 -12.99
CA GLN A 27 10.46 -15.60 -12.75
C GLN A 27 9.38 -14.93 -13.62
N GLY A 28 9.74 -13.93 -14.42
CA GLY A 28 8.77 -13.18 -15.21
C GLY A 28 7.81 -12.34 -14.35
N PRO A 29 6.59 -12.07 -14.84
CA PRO A 29 5.59 -11.27 -14.14
C PRO A 29 5.07 -11.96 -12.88
N GLN A 30 5.12 -11.27 -11.74
CA GLN A 30 4.62 -11.75 -10.46
C GLN A 30 3.48 -10.84 -9.98
N PRO A 31 2.37 -11.39 -9.45
CA PRO A 31 1.20 -10.62 -9.05
C PRO A 31 1.40 -9.88 -7.73
N PHE A 32 0.97 -8.62 -7.67
CA PHE A 32 0.98 -7.77 -6.49
C PHE A 32 -0.34 -7.06 -6.28
N ARG A 33 -0.61 -6.68 -5.03
CA ARG A 33 -1.70 -5.76 -4.67
C ARG A 33 -1.21 -4.71 -3.69
N LEU A 34 -1.80 -3.53 -3.79
CA LEU A 34 -1.83 -2.56 -2.70
C LEU A 34 -2.94 -2.95 -1.73
N MET A 35 -2.66 -2.79 -0.46
CA MET A 35 -3.59 -3.04 0.63
C MET A 35 -3.63 -1.84 1.56
N VAL A 36 -4.82 -1.30 1.77
CA VAL A 36 -5.12 -0.39 2.87
C VAL A 36 -5.66 -1.25 4.02
N THR A 37 -5.12 -1.12 5.22
CA THR A 37 -5.66 -1.76 6.43
C THR A 37 -6.05 -0.66 7.41
N ALA A 38 -7.18 -0.80 8.09
CA ALA A 38 -7.58 0.14 9.13
C ALA A 38 -6.57 0.12 10.28
N LYS A 39 -6.29 1.30 10.87
CA LYS A 39 -5.42 1.39 12.05
C LYS A 39 -6.05 0.62 13.21
N GLU A 40 -5.24 -0.15 13.94
CA GLU A 40 -5.70 -0.79 15.17
C GLU A 40 -6.09 0.26 16.23
N THR A 41 -7.19 0.01 16.93
CA THR A 41 -7.70 0.86 18.00
C THR A 41 -7.86 0.03 19.27
N SER A 42 -7.50 0.57 20.42
CA SER A 42 -7.73 -0.10 21.72
C SER A 42 -9.22 -0.21 22.01
N GLY A 43 -9.76 -1.44 22.15
CA GLY A 43 -11.15 -1.67 22.56
C GLY A 43 -11.78 -2.94 22.00
N ARG A 44 -12.97 -3.31 22.49
CA ARG A 44 -13.73 -4.48 21.98
C ARG A 44 -14.25 -4.23 20.56
N GLY A 45 -14.01 -5.19 19.66
CA GLY A 45 -14.60 -5.24 18.32
C GLY A 45 -13.73 -4.75 17.15
N GLY A 46 -12.42 -4.90 17.22
CA GLY A 46 -11.51 -4.95 16.07
C GLY A 46 -11.13 -3.62 15.39
N ALA A 47 -10.23 -3.74 14.41
CA ALA A 47 -9.65 -2.66 13.62
C ALA A 47 -10.44 -2.43 12.32
N SER A 48 -11.60 -1.76 12.40
CA SER A 48 -12.36 -1.34 11.21
C SER A 48 -12.09 0.12 10.85
N PHE A 49 -12.28 0.50 9.58
CA PHE A 49 -12.06 1.89 9.15
C PHE A 49 -12.97 2.86 9.90
N ARG A 50 -14.24 2.47 10.13
CA ARG A 50 -15.16 3.26 10.95
C ARG A 50 -14.61 3.55 12.34
N LYS A 51 -14.03 2.56 13.01
CA LYS A 51 -13.45 2.72 14.36
C LYS A 51 -12.14 3.49 14.34
N ALA A 52 -11.32 3.27 13.32
CA ALA A 52 -10.08 4.01 13.10
C ALA A 52 -10.31 5.47 12.64
N ALA A 53 -11.57 5.93 12.54
CA ALA A 53 -11.93 7.23 11.99
C ALA A 53 -11.33 7.48 10.59
N GLY A 54 -11.26 6.43 9.76
CA GLY A 54 -10.66 6.48 8.43
C GLY A 54 -9.13 6.53 8.42
N ARG A 55 -8.46 6.32 9.56
CA ARG A 55 -7.01 6.14 9.60
C ARG A 55 -6.61 4.74 9.16
N GLY A 56 -5.49 4.64 8.45
CA GLY A 56 -5.04 3.37 7.91
C GLY A 56 -3.56 3.28 7.61
N LEU A 57 -3.16 2.06 7.32
CA LEU A 57 -1.81 1.64 6.97
C LEU A 57 -1.83 1.16 5.51
N LEU A 58 -0.79 1.51 4.75
CA LEU A 58 -0.60 1.05 3.38
C LEU A 58 0.47 -0.04 3.33
N ALA A 59 0.22 -1.05 2.52
CA ALA A 59 1.17 -2.10 2.25
C ALA A 59 1.12 -2.52 0.78
N VAL A 60 2.23 -3.03 0.28
CA VAL A 60 2.27 -3.77 -0.98
C VAL A 60 2.52 -5.24 -0.66
N LYS A 61 1.74 -6.12 -1.28
CA LYS A 61 1.80 -7.57 -1.06
C LYS A 61 2.04 -8.28 -2.38
N CYS A 62 3.02 -9.17 -2.40
CA CYS A 62 3.20 -10.16 -3.46
C CYS A 62 2.20 -11.32 -3.22
N GLU A 63 1.47 -11.71 -4.27
CA GLU A 63 0.50 -12.81 -4.23
C GLU A 63 1.11 -14.14 -4.73
N SER A 64 2.43 -14.19 -4.90
CA SER A 64 3.19 -15.39 -5.28
C SER A 64 4.39 -15.60 -4.35
N THR A 65 5.04 -16.75 -4.50
CA THR A 65 6.32 -17.07 -3.86
C THR A 65 7.45 -16.69 -4.81
N LEU A 66 8.34 -15.81 -4.37
CA LEU A 66 9.55 -15.48 -5.12
C LEU A 66 10.68 -16.45 -4.81
N LEU A 67 11.55 -16.68 -5.78
CA LEU A 67 12.73 -17.53 -5.63
C LEU A 67 13.71 -16.89 -4.66
N GLU A 68 14.42 -17.73 -3.92
CA GLU A 68 15.56 -17.30 -3.13
C GLU A 68 16.59 -16.58 -4.03
N GLY A 69 17.19 -15.51 -3.52
CA GLY A 69 18.09 -14.65 -4.30
C GLY A 69 17.41 -13.60 -5.17
N THR A 70 16.06 -13.53 -5.19
CA THR A 70 15.36 -12.41 -5.83
C THR A 70 15.76 -11.09 -5.16
N ARG A 71 16.09 -10.08 -5.99
CA ARG A 71 16.52 -8.77 -5.51
C ARG A 71 15.40 -8.01 -4.80
N SER A 72 15.77 -7.23 -3.79
CA SER A 72 14.87 -6.28 -3.15
C SER A 72 14.35 -5.23 -4.12
N VAL A 73 13.13 -4.76 -3.89
CA VAL A 73 12.49 -3.70 -4.66
C VAL A 73 12.27 -2.49 -3.74
N SER A 74 12.50 -1.29 -4.27
CA SER A 74 12.26 -0.04 -3.54
C SER A 74 11.00 0.67 -4.03
N PHE A 75 10.16 1.10 -3.09
CA PHE A 75 8.91 1.81 -3.40
C PHE A 75 8.81 3.18 -2.72
N ARG A 76 8.23 4.14 -3.44
CA ARG A 76 7.62 5.33 -2.85
C ARG A 76 6.10 5.22 -2.95
N VAL A 77 5.40 5.80 -1.98
CA VAL A 77 3.95 5.87 -1.97
C VAL A 77 3.49 7.29 -1.74
N SER A 78 2.45 7.72 -2.44
CA SER A 78 1.75 8.97 -2.18
C SER A 78 0.25 8.75 -2.10
N VAL A 79 -0.43 9.60 -1.33
CA VAL A 79 -1.86 9.51 -1.07
C VAL A 79 -2.53 10.87 -1.28
N GLY A 80 -3.67 10.85 -1.97
CA GLY A 80 -4.42 12.05 -2.34
C GLY A 80 -3.81 12.79 -3.52
N SER A 81 -4.44 13.89 -3.91
CA SER A 81 -4.03 14.73 -5.03
C SER A 81 -4.43 16.19 -4.77
N GLY A 82 -3.76 17.12 -5.45
CA GLY A 82 -4.03 18.56 -5.32
C GLY A 82 -4.01 19.04 -3.87
N VAL A 83 -5.07 19.75 -3.46
CA VAL A 83 -5.22 20.27 -2.08
C VAL A 83 -5.43 19.17 -1.03
N ASN A 84 -5.77 17.96 -1.44
CA ASN A 84 -5.98 16.79 -0.57
C ASN A 84 -4.74 15.87 -0.50
N ALA A 85 -3.61 16.26 -1.09
CA ALA A 85 -2.38 15.45 -1.05
C ALA A 85 -1.82 15.36 0.39
N LEU A 86 -1.50 14.14 0.83
CA LEU A 86 -0.92 13.86 2.15
C LEU A 86 0.62 13.73 2.10
N GLY A 87 1.22 14.07 0.97
CA GLY A 87 2.65 13.93 0.71
C GLY A 87 3.05 12.53 0.23
N THR A 88 4.37 12.34 0.11
CA THR A 88 4.99 11.11 -0.38
C THR A 88 5.88 10.52 0.72
N ARG A 89 5.86 9.20 0.90
CA ARG A 89 6.73 8.45 1.82
C ARG A 89 7.60 7.44 1.05
N GLY A 90 8.76 7.12 1.62
CA GLY A 90 9.75 6.19 1.05
C GLY A 90 11.05 6.90 0.61
N PRO A 91 11.98 6.17 -0.05
CA PRO A 91 11.83 4.80 -0.52
C PRO A 91 11.83 3.76 0.62
N MET A 92 11.00 2.73 0.49
CA MET A 92 11.00 1.53 1.33
C MET A 92 11.56 0.37 0.52
N CYS A 93 12.73 -0.13 0.92
CA CYS A 93 13.39 -1.28 0.29
C CYS A 93 12.90 -2.57 0.94
N HIS A 94 12.52 -3.57 0.13
CA HIS A 94 11.93 -4.80 0.63
C HIS A 94 12.24 -6.01 -0.24
N ASN A 95 12.60 -7.13 0.39
CA ASN A 95 12.78 -8.42 -0.27
C ASN A 95 11.50 -9.28 -0.13
N PHE A 96 10.81 -9.51 -1.25
CA PHE A 96 9.58 -10.30 -1.26
C PHE A 96 9.80 -11.82 -1.22
N ALA A 97 11.02 -12.31 -1.48
CA ALA A 97 11.37 -13.71 -1.27
C ALA A 97 11.45 -14.05 0.23
N GLU A 98 11.88 -13.10 1.07
CA GLU A 98 11.92 -13.26 2.53
C GLU A 98 10.55 -13.05 3.18
N LYS A 99 9.80 -12.04 2.73
CA LYS A 99 8.47 -11.72 3.27
C LYS A 99 7.56 -11.19 2.17
N SER A 100 6.40 -11.79 1.98
CA SER A 100 5.47 -11.40 0.90
C SER A 100 4.81 -10.03 1.05
N CYS A 101 5.00 -9.31 2.17
CA CYS A 101 4.31 -8.06 2.47
C CYS A 101 5.27 -6.98 2.99
N CYS A 102 5.25 -5.82 2.34
CA CYS A 102 6.02 -4.63 2.68
C CYS A 102 5.09 -3.52 3.22
N SER A 103 5.40 -2.98 4.40
CA SER A 103 4.74 -1.79 4.92
C SER A 103 5.28 -0.54 4.21
N LEU A 104 4.40 0.34 3.74
CA LEU A 104 4.77 1.56 3.02
C LEU A 104 4.86 2.79 3.94
N GLN A 105 5.05 2.55 5.24
CA GLN A 105 5.25 3.56 6.28
C GLN A 105 6.04 2.96 7.46
N LYS A 106 6.59 3.85 8.30
CA LYS A 106 7.21 3.49 9.58
C LYS A 106 6.14 3.09 10.60
N VAL A 107 6.58 2.48 11.69
CA VAL A 107 5.71 2.19 12.85
C VAL A 107 5.17 3.51 13.41
N ASP A 108 3.90 3.51 13.82
CA ASP A 108 3.15 4.67 14.36
C ASP A 108 2.94 5.86 13.40
N ASP A 109 3.33 5.72 12.14
CA ASP A 109 3.12 6.73 11.10
C ASP A 109 1.91 6.34 10.24
N ASP A 110 0.70 6.35 10.80
CA ASP A 110 -0.52 6.06 10.04
C ASP A 110 -0.91 7.19 9.07
N TRP A 111 -1.77 6.88 8.11
CA TRP A 111 -2.35 7.86 7.19
C TRP A 111 -3.74 8.28 7.66
N ASN A 112 -4.02 9.58 7.70
CA ASN A 112 -5.38 10.09 7.78
C ASN A 112 -6.04 10.08 6.40
N LEU A 113 -6.45 8.91 5.91
CA LEU A 113 -6.94 8.72 4.54
C LEU A 113 -8.21 9.53 4.24
N LYS A 114 -9.01 9.85 5.26
CA LYS A 114 -10.18 10.74 5.10
C LYS A 114 -9.81 12.13 4.61
N ALA A 115 -8.65 12.66 5.02
CA ALA A 115 -8.19 13.97 4.55
C ALA A 115 -7.81 13.97 3.06
N ALA A 116 -7.51 12.79 2.50
CA ALA A 116 -7.22 12.61 1.09
C ALA A 116 -8.45 12.48 0.18
N VAL A 117 -9.66 12.37 0.77
CA VAL A 117 -10.90 12.20 0.00
C VAL A 117 -11.29 13.52 -0.67
N ASP A 118 -11.36 13.50 -1.98
CA ASP A 118 -11.73 14.64 -2.81
C ASP A 118 -13.26 14.83 -2.93
N GLN A 119 -13.66 15.81 -3.74
CA GLN A 119 -15.08 16.12 -3.99
C GLN A 119 -15.85 14.98 -4.66
N SER A 120 -15.15 14.11 -5.42
CA SER A 120 -15.73 12.93 -6.07
C SER A 120 -15.97 11.77 -5.09
N LYS A 121 -15.65 11.95 -3.80
CA LYS A 121 -15.70 10.93 -2.75
C LYS A 121 -14.68 9.82 -2.98
N ARG A 122 -13.54 10.16 -3.58
CA ARG A 122 -12.45 9.20 -3.85
C ARG A 122 -11.12 9.74 -3.35
N PHE A 123 -10.16 8.86 -3.16
CA PHE A 123 -8.77 9.25 -2.94
C PHE A 123 -7.85 8.38 -3.79
N GLU A 124 -6.73 8.95 -4.23
CA GLU A 124 -5.73 8.24 -5.00
C GLU A 124 -4.63 7.68 -4.10
N VAL A 125 -4.17 6.48 -4.41
CA VAL A 125 -2.93 5.90 -3.90
C VAL A 125 -2.02 5.63 -5.08
N CYS A 126 -0.86 6.28 -5.11
CA CYS A 126 0.15 6.08 -6.15
C CYS A 126 1.34 5.33 -5.55
N LEU A 127 1.74 4.24 -6.21
CA LEU A 127 2.93 3.47 -5.88
C LEU A 127 3.94 3.69 -7.01
N GLU A 128 5.11 4.19 -6.68
CA GLU A 128 6.23 4.36 -7.59
C GLU A 128 7.31 3.32 -7.25
N VAL A 129 7.75 2.57 -8.25
CA VAL A 129 8.92 1.68 -8.14
C VAL A 129 10.15 2.53 -8.48
N VAL A 130 11.01 2.76 -7.48
CA VAL A 130 12.08 3.77 -7.58
C VAL A 130 13.43 3.18 -7.92
N ASP A 131 13.60 1.87 -7.71
CA ASP A 131 14.77 1.15 -8.20
C ASP A 131 14.39 -0.29 -8.51
N HIS A 132 14.65 -0.63 -9.77
CA HIS A 132 14.70 -1.98 -10.29
C HIS A 132 16.02 -2.02 -11.03
N ALA A 133 17.13 -2.20 -10.31
CA ALA A 133 18.43 -2.34 -10.94
C ALA A 133 18.41 -3.62 -11.79
N MET A 134 17.98 -3.47 -13.04
CA MET A 134 18.30 -4.37 -14.13
C MET A 134 19.82 -4.29 -14.25
N ALA A 135 20.51 -5.36 -13.87
CA ALA A 135 21.86 -5.52 -14.36
C ALA A 135 21.71 -5.65 -15.87
N ALA A 136 22.08 -4.58 -16.60
CA ALA A 136 22.31 -4.69 -18.03
C ALA A 136 23.36 -5.79 -18.24
N LEU A 137 23.03 -6.72 -19.12
CA LEU A 137 23.92 -7.78 -19.59
C LEU A 137 25.14 -7.18 -20.30
#